data_AF-A0A0W7YNP9-F1
#
_entry.id   AF-A0A0W7YNP9-F1
#
_cell.length_a   1.000
_cell.length_b   1.000
_cell.length_c   1.000
_cell.angle_alpha   90.00
_cell.angle_beta   90.00
_cell.angle_gamma   90.00
#
_symmetry.space_group_name_H-M   'P 1'
#
loop_
_entity.id
_entity.type
_entity.pdbx_description
1 polymer ?
#
loop_
_entity_poly.entity_id
_entity_poly.type
_entity_poly.pdbx_seq_one_letter_code
_entity_poly.pdbx_strand_id
1 'polypeptide(L)'
;MSNLTAFFAHNKKQNENIKHAISKKFVDEHGDPIEWEFAPISPERDEELKSESTKRSMIMQGKRKGQYNTDFDHFKYQRLLTVESIVYPNLNDKELQDSYGVMGADALLGKMLTIGEIADASAVAQEVNGYQAELEDMVEEIKN
;
A
#
# COMPACT_ATOMS: atom_id res chain seq x y z
N MET A 1 12.50 -33.76 13.47
CA MET A 1 11.32 -33.39 14.28
C MET A 1 11.05 -31.91 14.04
N SER A 2 9.81 -31.57 13.65
CA SER A 2 9.39 -30.19 13.42
C SER A 2 9.45 -29.41 14.73
N ASN A 3 10.27 -28.35 14.77
CA ASN A 3 10.44 -27.54 15.96
C ASN A 3 9.38 -26.43 15.97
N LEU A 4 8.20 -26.73 16.51
CA LEU A 4 7.07 -25.79 16.63
C LEU A 4 7.45 -24.47 17.32
N THR A 5 8.55 -24.46 18.11
CA THR A 5 9.04 -23.23 18.74
C THR A 5 9.37 -22.15 17.73
N ALA A 6 9.80 -22.49 16.50
CA ALA A 6 10.12 -21.52 15.46
C ALA A 6 8.90 -20.66 15.04
N PHE A 7 7.68 -21.14 15.26
CA PHE A 7 6.44 -20.44 14.91
C PHE A 7 5.85 -19.63 16.08
N PHE A 8 6.45 -19.67 17.26
CA PHE A 8 5.97 -18.86 18.39
C PHE A 8 6.20 -17.37 18.13
N ALA A 9 5.26 -16.53 18.59
CA ALA A 9 5.26 -15.10 18.32
C ALA A 9 6.56 -14.38 18.71
N HIS A 10 7.24 -14.84 19.77
CA HIS A 10 8.52 -14.28 20.21
C HIS A 10 9.71 -14.70 19.32
N ASN A 11 9.58 -15.77 18.53
CA ASN A 11 10.59 -16.24 17.58
C ASN A 11 10.28 -15.81 16.14
N LYS A 12 9.06 -15.32 15.87
CA LYS A 12 8.66 -14.79 14.57
C LYS A 12 9.43 -13.48 14.32
N LYS A 13 10.25 -13.45 13.26
CA LYS A 13 10.83 -12.21 12.76
C LYS A 13 9.70 -11.28 12.32
N GLN A 14 9.72 -10.03 12.77
CA GLN A 14 8.79 -9.03 12.26
C GLN A 14 9.25 -8.60 10.88
N ASN A 15 8.28 -8.30 10.01
CA ASN A 15 8.59 -7.68 8.73
C ASN A 15 9.18 -6.29 9.00
N GLU A 16 10.30 -5.98 8.36
CA GLU A 16 10.99 -4.71 8.55
C GLU A 16 10.32 -3.60 7.73
N ASN A 17 10.34 -2.39 8.26
CA ASN A 17 9.88 -1.22 7.53
C ASN A 17 10.87 -0.91 6.41
N ILE A 18 10.36 -0.51 5.25
CA ILE A 18 11.18 -0.08 4.12
C ILE A 18 11.27 1.45 4.14
N LYS A 19 12.49 1.96 3.96
CA LYS A 19 12.72 3.40 3.78
C LYS A 19 13.08 3.68 2.32
N HIS A 20 12.37 4.64 1.71
CA HIS A 20 12.60 4.98 0.30
C HIS A 20 12.27 6.45 0.02
N ALA A 21 13.16 7.13 -0.71
CA ALA A 21 12.92 8.51 -1.13
C ALA A 21 11.97 8.55 -2.36
N ILE A 22 10.71 8.90 -2.13
CA ILE A 22 9.67 8.93 -3.17
C ILE A 22 9.75 10.18 -4.05
N SER A 23 10.14 11.32 -3.48
CA SER A 23 10.17 12.59 -4.21
C SER A 23 11.43 13.37 -3.89
N LYS A 24 12.02 13.96 -4.94
CA LYS A 24 13.16 14.88 -4.83
C LYS A 24 12.75 16.28 -4.36
N LYS A 25 11.46 16.55 -4.21
CA LYS A 25 10.93 17.87 -3.82
C LYS A 25 10.91 18.07 -2.31
N PHE A 26 10.83 16.97 -1.55
CA PHE A 26 10.89 16.99 -0.09
C PHE A 26 12.33 16.70 0.30
N VAL A 27 13.04 17.72 0.75
CA VAL A 27 14.46 17.64 1.12
C VAL A 27 14.67 18.01 2.57
N ASP A 28 15.71 17.44 3.17
CA ASP A 28 16.13 17.74 4.54
C ASP A 28 16.94 19.06 4.62
N GLU A 29 17.50 19.33 5.80
CA GLU A 29 18.33 20.52 6.04
C GLU A 29 19.63 20.54 5.22
N HIS A 30 20.06 19.39 4.70
CA HIS A 30 21.26 19.21 3.89
C HIS A 30 20.98 19.27 2.39
N GLY A 31 19.70 19.24 2.00
CA GLY A 31 19.25 19.24 0.60
C GLY A 31 19.08 17.85 0.00
N ASP A 32 19.17 16.80 0.82
CA ASP A 32 18.99 15.42 0.38
C ASP A 32 17.50 15.02 0.43
N PRO A 33 16.98 14.24 -0.54
CA PRO A 33 15.60 13.79 -0.53
C PRO A 33 15.23 13.02 0.74
N ILE A 34 14.13 13.41 1.39
CA ILE A 34 13.65 12.76 2.61
C ILE A 34 13.13 11.37 2.27
N GLU A 35 13.61 10.38 3.02
CA GLU A 35 13.09 9.02 2.96
C GLU A 35 11.72 8.91 3.62
N TRP A 36 10.80 8.26 2.93
CA TRP A 36 9.50 7.89 3.45
C TRP A 36 9.62 6.51 4.08
N GLU A 37 8.90 6.28 5.18
CA GLU A 37 8.87 5.00 5.87
C GLU A 37 7.58 4.27 5.56
N PHE A 38 7.74 3.02 5.11
CA PHE A 38 6.66 2.13 4.75
C PHE A 38 6.63 0.93 5.69
N ALA A 39 5.44 0.53 6.13
CA ALA A 39 5.24 -0.64 6.97
C ALA A 39 4.19 -1.57 6.35
N PRO A 40 4.30 -2.89 6.58
CA PRO A 40 3.28 -3.83 6.15
C PRO A 40 2.00 -3.62 6.97
N ILE A 41 0.86 -3.77 6.32
CA ILE A 41 -0.43 -3.80 7.01
C ILE A 41 -0.73 -5.20 7.53
N SER A 42 -1.57 -5.29 8.56
CA SER A 42 -1.99 -6.61 9.06
C SER A 42 -2.96 -7.28 8.07
N PRO A 43 -3.03 -8.63 8.05
CA PRO A 43 -4.02 -9.35 7.24
C PRO A 43 -5.46 -8.92 7.52
N GLU A 44 -5.79 -8.59 8.77
CA GLU A 44 -7.11 -8.10 9.15
C GLU A 44 -7.41 -6.74 8.50
N ARG A 45 -6.43 -5.83 8.49
CA ARG A 45 -6.60 -4.53 7.84
C ARG A 45 -6.71 -4.69 6.32
N ASP A 46 -5.93 -5.58 5.72
CA ASP A 46 -6.03 -5.92 4.29
C ASP A 46 -7.44 -6.41 3.90
N GLU A 47 -8.05 -7.29 4.71
CA GLU A 47 -9.43 -7.73 4.52
C GLU A 47 -10.44 -6.56 4.58
N GLU A 48 -10.25 -5.62 5.50
CA GLU A 48 -11.07 -4.41 5.59
C GLU A 48 -10.93 -3.56 4.32
N LEU A 49 -9.72 -3.30 3.84
CA LEU A 49 -9.48 -2.53 2.61
C LEU A 49 -10.11 -3.21 1.39
N LYS A 50 -10.04 -4.54 1.31
CA LYS A 50 -10.68 -5.32 0.25
C LYS A 50 -12.21 -5.22 0.32
N SER A 51 -12.78 -5.28 1.52
CA SER A 51 -14.21 -5.10 1.76
C SER A 51 -14.66 -3.69 1.36
N GLU A 52 -13.93 -2.65 1.77
CA GLU A 52 -14.19 -1.26 1.39
C GLU A 52 -14.10 -1.02 -0.12
N SER A 53 -13.28 -1.82 -0.81
CA SER A 53 -13.10 -1.80 -2.26
C SER A 53 -14.06 -2.72 -3.01
N THR A 54 -14.93 -3.46 -2.31
CA THR A 54 -15.90 -4.37 -2.91
C THR A 54 -17.32 -3.80 -2.81
N LYS A 55 -17.98 -3.59 -3.95
CA LYS A 55 -19.40 -3.24 -3.99
C LYS A 55 -20.24 -4.49 -4.27
N ARG A 56 -21.19 -4.78 -3.38
CA ARG A 56 -22.23 -5.80 -3.60
C ARG A 56 -23.53 -5.12 -4.00
N SER A 57 -24.04 -5.46 -5.18
CA SER A 57 -25.30 -4.91 -5.69
C SER A 57 -26.24 -6.02 -6.12
N MET A 58 -27.52 -5.92 -5.77
CA MET A 58 -28.52 -6.89 -6.21
C MET A 58 -28.87 -6.63 -7.68
N ILE A 59 -28.84 -7.69 -8.48
CA ILE A 59 -29.22 -7.64 -9.89
C ILE A 59 -30.74 -7.47 -9.96
N MET A 60 -31.19 -6.32 -10.46
CA MET A 60 -32.61 -5.94 -10.49
C MET A 60 -33.36 -6.44 -11.75
N GLN A 61 -32.64 -6.79 -12.81
CA GLN A 61 -33.21 -7.09 -14.13
C GLN A 61 -32.54 -8.30 -14.82
N GLY A 62 -33.22 -8.88 -15.81
CA GLY A 62 -32.70 -9.99 -16.62
C GLY A 62 -32.78 -11.37 -15.96
N LYS A 63 -32.17 -12.38 -16.60
CA LYS A 63 -32.25 -13.80 -16.17
C LYS A 63 -31.62 -14.08 -14.80
N ARG A 64 -30.75 -13.19 -14.32
CA ARG A 64 -30.05 -13.31 -13.02
C ARG A 64 -30.68 -12.44 -11.92
N LYS A 65 -31.91 -11.93 -12.13
CA LYS A 65 -32.62 -11.11 -11.14
C LYS A 65 -32.68 -11.81 -9.78
N GLY A 66 -32.38 -11.07 -8.72
CA GLY A 66 -32.33 -11.58 -7.33
C GLY A 66 -30.99 -12.18 -6.92
N GLN A 67 -30.04 -12.34 -7.84
CA GLN A 67 -28.64 -12.66 -7.50
C GLN A 67 -27.87 -11.38 -7.14
N TYR A 68 -26.75 -11.52 -6.43
CA TYR A 68 -25.83 -10.42 -6.15
C TYR A 68 -24.71 -10.39 -7.18
N ASN A 69 -24.38 -9.19 -7.64
CA ASN A 69 -23.14 -8.89 -8.33
C ASN A 69 -22.11 -8.39 -7.31
N THR A 70 -20.87 -8.84 -7.45
CA THR A 70 -19.73 -8.41 -6.64
C THR A 70 -18.75 -7.73 -7.58
N ASP A 71 -18.48 -6.46 -7.34
CA ASP A 71 -17.58 -5.65 -8.14
C ASP A 71 -16.43 -5.16 -7.27
N PHE A 72 -15.20 -5.51 -7.63
CA PHE A 72 -14.00 -5.17 -6.88
C PHE A 72 -13.24 -4.04 -7.58
N ASP A 73 -13.11 -2.91 -6.90
CA ASP A 73 -12.37 -1.75 -7.39
C ASP A 73 -10.89 -1.90 -7.05
N HIS A 74 -10.15 -2.52 -7.98
CA HIS A 74 -8.70 -2.71 -7.85
C HIS A 74 -7.93 -1.39 -7.65
N PHE A 75 -8.36 -0.30 -8.31
CA PHE A 75 -7.69 0.99 -8.20
C PHE A 75 -7.91 1.63 -6.83
N LYS A 76 -9.13 1.51 -6.28
CA LYS A 76 -9.42 1.96 -4.92
C LYS A 76 -8.60 1.18 -3.91
N TYR A 77 -8.58 -0.15 -4.01
CA TYR A 77 -7.80 -1.00 -3.11
C TYR A 77 -6.32 -0.63 -3.11
N GLN A 78 -5.71 -0.48 -4.29
CA GLN A 78 -4.29 -0.16 -4.41
C GLN A 78 -3.94 1.22 -3.83
N ARG A 79 -4.81 2.22 -4.01
CA ARG A 79 -4.65 3.54 -3.38
C ARG A 79 -4.71 3.45 -1.86
N LEU A 80 -5.72 2.77 -1.31
CA LEU A 80 -5.87 2.59 0.13
C LEU A 80 -4.68 1.84 0.73
N LEU A 81 -4.24 0.76 0.09
CA LEU A 81 -3.06 0.00 0.49
C LEU A 81 -1.80 0.88 0.52
N THR A 82 -1.59 1.70 -0.52
CA THR A 82 -0.44 2.60 -0.61
C THR A 82 -0.44 3.60 0.55
N VAL A 83 -1.59 4.25 0.78
CA VAL A 83 -1.74 5.26 1.83
C VAL A 83 -1.57 4.68 3.23
N GLU A 84 -2.17 3.52 3.52
CA GLU A 84 -2.06 2.83 4.82
C GLU A 84 -0.66 2.27 5.08
N SER A 85 0.09 1.95 4.03
CA SER A 85 1.46 1.47 4.17
C SER A 85 2.44 2.60 4.50
N ILE A 86 2.10 3.88 4.25
CA ILE A 86 2.98 5.03 4.53
C ILE A 86 2.84 5.44 6.00
N VAL A 87 3.88 5.18 6.78
CA VAL A 87 3.98 5.56 8.20
C VAL A 87 4.61 6.94 8.37
N TYR A 88 5.62 7.24 7.55
CA TYR A 88 6.24 8.56 7.51
C TYR A 88 6.36 9.05 6.05
N PRO A 89 5.90 10.28 5.75
CA PRO A 89 5.18 11.21 6.63
C PRO A 89 3.81 10.66 7.05
N ASN A 90 3.32 11.03 8.24
CA ASN A 90 1.97 10.64 8.67
C ASN A 90 0.92 11.39 7.82
N LEU A 91 0.35 10.71 6.83
CA LEU A 91 -0.64 11.29 5.92
C LEU A 91 -1.97 11.65 6.60
N ASN A 92 -2.20 11.15 7.82
CA ASN A 92 -3.34 11.53 8.65
C ASN A 92 -3.05 12.71 9.60
N ASP A 93 -1.85 13.28 9.53
CA ASP A 93 -1.51 14.47 10.31
C ASP A 93 -2.36 15.67 9.88
N LYS A 94 -2.99 16.32 10.86
CA LYS A 94 -3.94 17.40 10.61
C LYS A 94 -3.24 18.65 10.09
N GLU A 95 -2.11 19.03 10.66
CA GLU A 95 -1.38 20.23 10.24
C GLU A 95 -0.87 20.07 8.80
N LEU A 96 -0.38 18.86 8.48
CA LEU A 96 0.00 18.51 7.11
C LEU A 96 -1.19 18.61 6.15
N GLN A 97 -2.32 17.98 6.47
CA GLN A 97 -3.53 18.05 5.63
C GLN A 97 -4.04 19.49 5.43
N ASP A 98 -4.10 20.26 6.51
CA ASP A 98 -4.51 21.66 6.50
C ASP A 98 -3.56 22.51 5.62
N SER A 99 -2.26 22.24 5.65
CA SER A 99 -1.26 22.95 4.81
C SER A 99 -1.48 22.74 3.30
N TYR A 100 -2.04 21.60 2.90
CA TYR A 100 -2.42 21.29 1.52
C TYR A 100 -3.89 21.60 1.19
N GLY A 101 -4.68 22.03 2.18
CA GLY A 101 -6.09 22.36 2.01
C GLY A 101 -6.96 21.17 1.61
N VAL A 102 -6.62 19.96 2.08
CA VAL A 102 -7.34 18.72 1.78
C VAL A 102 -7.68 17.96 3.04
N MET A 103 -8.64 17.05 2.94
CA MET A 103 -9.05 16.17 4.03
C MET A 103 -8.94 14.72 3.57
N GLY A 104 -8.21 13.92 4.34
CA GLY A 104 -7.98 12.50 4.07
C GLY A 104 -6.67 12.23 3.35
N ALA A 105 -6.06 11.12 3.74
CA ALA A 105 -4.70 10.75 3.34
C ALA A 105 -4.54 10.46 1.83
N ASP A 106 -5.55 9.87 1.17
CA ASP A 106 -5.56 9.66 -0.29
C ASP A 106 -5.57 10.99 -1.07
N ALA A 107 -6.40 11.94 -0.64
CA ALA A 107 -6.45 13.27 -1.24
C ALA A 107 -5.15 14.05 -1.02
N LEU A 108 -4.53 13.90 0.16
CA LEU A 108 -3.22 14.47 0.46
C LEU A 108 -2.12 13.90 -0.43
N LEU A 109 -2.05 12.58 -0.57
CA LEU A 109 -1.05 11.94 -1.43
C LEU A 109 -1.15 12.44 -2.88
N GLY A 110 -2.37 12.54 -3.41
CA GLY A 110 -2.65 13.08 -4.75
C GLY A 110 -2.33 14.58 -4.92
N LYS A 111 -2.24 15.35 -3.82
CA LYS A 111 -1.79 16.75 -3.84
C LYS A 111 -0.28 16.89 -3.73
N MET A 112 0.36 16.03 -2.94
CA MET A 112 1.80 16.08 -2.67
C MET A 112 2.63 15.60 -3.86
N LEU A 113 2.15 14.58 -4.56
CA LEU A 113 2.95 13.80 -5.50
C LEU A 113 2.42 13.88 -6.93
N THR A 114 3.33 13.73 -7.89
CA THR A 114 2.99 13.48 -9.30
C THR A 114 2.54 12.03 -9.49
N ILE A 115 1.92 11.73 -10.64
CA ILE A 115 1.45 10.36 -10.96
C ILE A 115 2.61 9.34 -10.94
N GLY A 116 3.81 9.74 -11.38
CA GLY A 116 5.00 8.88 -11.33
C GLY A 116 5.43 8.60 -9.88
N GLU A 117 5.54 9.63 -9.06
CA GLU A 117 5.91 9.50 -7.63
C GLU A 117 4.87 8.66 -6.86
N ILE A 118 3.57 8.76 -7.20
CA ILE A 118 2.52 7.90 -6.62
C ILE A 118 2.69 6.44 -7.06
N ALA A 119 3.06 6.20 -8.32
CA ALA A 119 3.34 4.85 -8.81
C ALA A 119 4.54 4.23 -8.09
N ASP A 120 5.60 5.02 -7.85
CA ASP A 120 6.78 4.59 -7.09
C ASP A 120 6.41 4.26 -5.62
N ALA A 121 5.62 5.12 -4.97
CA ALA A 121 5.12 4.86 -3.62
C ALA A 121 4.26 3.59 -3.54
N SER A 122 3.41 3.37 -4.55
CA SER A 122 2.59 2.16 -4.67
C SER A 122 3.44 0.90 -4.88
N ALA A 123 4.57 1.00 -5.58
CA ALA A 123 5.49 -0.12 -5.75
C ALA A 123 6.16 -0.50 -4.40
N VAL A 124 6.68 0.50 -3.66
CA VAL A 124 7.28 0.28 -2.33
C VAL A 124 6.24 -0.25 -1.34
N ALA A 125 5.00 0.26 -1.39
CA ALA A 125 3.91 -0.25 -0.56
C ALA A 125 3.55 -1.71 -0.89
N GLN A 126 3.64 -2.13 -2.15
CA GLN A 126 3.45 -3.54 -2.52
C GLN A 126 4.61 -4.40 -2.00
N GLU A 127 5.85 -3.94 -2.19
CA GLU A 127 7.06 -4.62 -1.72
C GLU A 127 7.04 -4.86 -0.21
N VAL A 128 6.75 -3.83 0.60
CA VAL A 128 6.72 -3.96 2.07
C VAL A 128 5.64 -4.94 2.53
N ASN A 129 4.53 -5.04 1.79
CA ASN A 129 3.45 -5.98 2.07
C ASN A 129 3.73 -7.40 1.54
N GLY A 130 4.94 -7.66 1.02
CA GLY A 130 5.35 -8.97 0.54
C GLY A 130 4.75 -9.36 -0.81
N TYR A 131 4.23 -8.39 -1.57
CA TYR A 131 3.96 -8.62 -2.99
C TYR A 131 5.29 -8.57 -3.73
N GLN A 132 5.63 -9.68 -4.39
CA GLN A 132 6.84 -9.77 -5.20
C GLN A 132 6.79 -8.70 -6.29
N ALA A 133 7.79 -7.80 -6.33
CA ALA A 133 8.20 -7.27 -7.63
C ALA A 133 8.83 -8.47 -8.37
N GLU A 134 8.10 -9.07 -9.32
CA GLU A 134 8.64 -10.06 -10.26
C GLU A 134 9.72 -9.38 -11.13
N LEU A 135 10.92 -9.15 -10.58
CA LEU A 135 12.06 -8.64 -11.34
C LEU A 135 13.33 -9.47 -11.16
N GLU A 136 13.42 -10.34 -10.14
CA GLU A 136 14.66 -11.07 -9.85
C GLU A 136 14.72 -12.50 -10.42
N ASP A 137 13.60 -13.08 -10.87
CA ASP A 137 13.61 -14.43 -11.49
C ASP A 137 13.96 -14.43 -13.00
N MET A 138 14.15 -13.27 -13.64
CA MET A 138 14.52 -13.18 -15.06
C MET A 138 16.05 -13.18 -15.34
N VAL A 139 16.90 -13.18 -14.32
CA VAL A 139 18.37 -13.07 -14.51
C VAL A 139 19.07 -14.46 -14.56
N GLU A 140 18.43 -15.53 -14.08
CA GLU A 140 19.05 -16.87 -14.10
C GLU A 140 18.93 -17.60 -15.46
N GLU A 141 18.08 -17.17 -16.40
CA GLU A 141 17.95 -17.82 -17.73
C GLU A 141 18.97 -17.36 -18.79
N ILE A 142 19.88 -16.43 -18.51
CA ILE A 142 20.94 -16.03 -19.47
C ILE A 142 22.24 -16.86 -19.29
N LYS A 143 22.24 -17.86 -18.39
CA LYS A 143 23.43 -18.70 -18.12
C LYS A 143 23.28 -20.19 -18.46
N ASN A 144 22.43 -20.56 -19.42
CA ASN A 144 22.45 -21.89 -20.05
C ASN A 144 22.57 -21.82 -21.58
#